data_AF-A0A0F5FKJ7-F1
#
_entry.id   AF-A0A0F5FKJ7-F1
#
_cell.length_a   1.000
_cell.length_b   1.000
_cell.length_c   1.000
_cell.angle_alpha   90.00
_cell.angle_beta   90.00
_cell.angle_gamma   90.00
#
_symmetry.space_group_name_H-M   'P 1'
#
loop_
_entity.id
_entity.type
_entity.pdbx_description
1 polymer ?
#
loop_
_entity_poly.entity_id
_entity_poly.type
_entity_poly.pdbx_seq_one_letter_code
_entity_poly.pdbx_strand_id
1 'polypeptide(L)' 'MTLEAQACLITDVQAILRQARDERDTDKLRKGNELMLSAAFMRLPLDAQTDCRALYRDAFVACSGALVP' A
#
# COMPACT_ATOMS: atom_id res chain seq x y z
N MET A 1 -3.46 -20.53 -2.03
CA MET A 1 -3.91 -19.22 -2.58
C MET A 1 -3.69 -19.27 -4.08
N THR A 2 -4.66 -18.82 -4.86
CA THR A 2 -4.56 -18.74 -6.32
C THR A 2 -3.83 -17.46 -6.73
N LEU A 3 -3.26 -17.43 -7.94
CA LEU A 3 -2.62 -16.24 -8.52
C LEU A 3 -3.59 -15.03 -8.57
N GLU A 4 -4.87 -15.29 -8.83
CA GLU A 4 -5.92 -14.27 -8.87
C GLU A 4 -6.10 -13.54 -7.53
N ALA A 5 -6.07 -14.27 -6.41
CA ALA A 5 -6.21 -13.68 -5.08
C ALA A 5 -5.04 -12.75 -4.74
N GLN A 6 -3.83 -13.07 -5.24
CA GLN A 6 -2.65 -12.20 -5.07
C GLN A 6 -2.77 -10.93 -5.92
N ALA A 7 -3.20 -11.07 -7.18
CA ALA A 7 -3.40 -9.93 -8.08
C ALA A 7 -4.49 -8.96 -7.57
N CYS A 8 -5.60 -9.48 -7.04
CA CYS A 8 -6.64 -8.66 -6.40
C CYS A 8 -6.07 -7.90 -5.19
N LEU A 9 -5.37 -8.58 -4.28
CA LEU A 9 -4.78 -7.94 -3.12
C LEU A 9 -3.80 -6.82 -3.48
N ILE A 10 -2.92 -7.05 -4.47
CA ILE A 10 -2.00 -6.02 -4.97
C ILE A 10 -2.79 -4.82 -5.48
N THR A 11 -3.82 -5.06 -6.30
CA THR A 11 -4.65 -4.00 -6.87
C THR A 11 -5.33 -3.17 -5.78
N ASP A 12 -5.90 -3.83 -4.77
CA ASP A 12 -6.59 -3.17 -3.66
C ASP A 12 -5.64 -2.30 -2.83
N VAL A 13 -4.47 -2.82 -2.48
CA VAL A 13 -3.44 -2.08 -1.75
C VAL A 13 -2.98 -0.87 -2.55
N GLN A 14 -2.66 -1.04 -3.84
CA GLN A 14 -2.23 0.06 -4.69
C GLN A 14 -3.31 1.13 -4.85
N ALA A 15 -4.57 0.74 -5.02
CA ALA A 15 -5.69 1.66 -5.15
C ALA A 15 -5.89 2.51 -3.88
N ILE A 16 -5.88 1.86 -2.70
CA ILE A 16 -6.05 2.54 -1.41
C ILE A 16 -4.90 3.51 -1.15
N LEU A 17 -3.65 3.11 -1.41
CA LEU A 17 -2.49 3.98 -1.20
C LEU A 17 -2.46 5.18 -2.15
N ARG A 18 -2.87 4.99 -3.42
CA ARG A 18 -3.02 6.11 -4.37
C ARG A 18 -4.10 7.09 -3.91
N GLN A 19 -5.26 6.60 -3.48
CA GLN A 19 -6.32 7.45 -2.93
C GLN A 19 -5.86 8.18 -1.66
N ALA A 20 -5.14 7.50 -0.76
CA ALA A 20 -4.57 8.12 0.43
C ALA A 20 -3.65 9.29 0.07
N ARG A 21 -2.77 9.10 -0.92
CA ARG A 21 -1.88 10.15 -1.40
C ARG A 21 -2.63 11.32 -2.02
N ASP A 22 -3.52 11.03 -2.98
CA ASP A 22 -4.17 12.04 -3.81
C ASP A 22 -5.17 12.89 -2.98
N GLU A 23 -5.82 12.27 -2.00
CA GLU A 23 -6.79 12.93 -1.11
C GLU A 23 -6.16 13.42 0.20
N ARG A 24 -4.88 13.11 0.45
CA ARG A 24 -4.17 13.35 1.73
C ARG A 24 -4.92 12.75 2.93
N ASP A 25 -5.47 11.55 2.73
CA ASP A 25 -6.33 10.86 3.68
C ASP A 25 -5.53 9.87 4.54
N THR A 26 -5.36 10.21 5.83
CA THR A 26 -4.62 9.42 6.80
C THR A 26 -5.33 8.12 7.21
N ASP A 27 -6.65 8.06 7.09
CA ASP A 27 -7.41 6.83 7.38
C ASP A 27 -7.24 5.82 6.25
N LYS A 28 -7.24 6.28 4.99
CA LYS A 28 -6.87 5.41 3.85
C LYS A 28 -5.41 4.96 3.93
N LEU A 29 -4.49 5.83 4.35
CA LEU A 29 -3.10 5.44 4.59
C LEU A 29 -2.99 4.33 5.64
N ARG A 30 -3.72 4.46 6.76
CA ARG A 30 -3.78 3.42 7.81
C ARG A 30 -4.33 2.11 7.26
N LYS A 31 -5.42 2.15 6.50
CA LYS A 31 -6.02 0.97 5.88
C LYS A 31 -5.06 0.27 4.90
N GLY A 32 -4.33 1.05 4.09
CA GLY A 32 -3.29 0.52 3.22
C GLY A 32 -2.17 -0.18 4.00
N ASN A 33 -1.72 0.43 5.09
CA ASN A 33 -0.72 -0.17 5.99
C ASN A 33 -1.20 -1.49 6.62
N GLU A 34 -2.44 -1.54 7.09
CA GLU A 34 -3.04 -2.75 7.66
C GLU A 34 -3.06 -3.91 6.66
N LEU A 35 -3.43 -3.64 5.41
CA LEU A 35 -3.39 -4.64 4.35
C LEU A 35 -1.97 -5.11 4.06
N MET A 36 -1.00 -4.21 4.05
CA MET A 36 0.43 -4.53 3.86
C MET A 36 1.02 -5.36 5.01
N LEU A 37 0.46 -5.26 6.22
CA LEU A 37 0.87 -6.08 7.37
C LEU A 37 0.18 -7.46 7.41
N SER A 38 -0.77 -7.72 6.51
CA SER A 38 -1.52 -8.99 6.49
C SER A 38 -0.65 -10.18 6.07
N ALA A 39 -0.98 -11.36 6.59
CA ALA A 39 -0.31 -12.61 6.19
C ALA A 39 -0.44 -12.92 4.69
N ALA A 40 -1.51 -12.43 4.04
CA ALA A 40 -1.70 -12.57 2.61
C ALA A 40 -0.69 -11.71 1.82
N PHE A 41 -0.45 -10.48 2.26
CA PHE A 41 0.52 -9.58 1.64
C PHE A 41 1.96 -10.07 1.81
N MET A 42 2.30 -10.60 2.99
CA MET A 42 3.65 -11.12 3.26
C MET A 42 4.03 -12.35 2.40
N ARG A 43 3.05 -12.99 1.75
CA ARG A 43 3.24 -14.10 0.80
C ARG A 43 3.35 -13.66 -0.66
N LEU A 44 3.22 -12.37 -0.95
CA LEU A 44 3.39 -11.83 -2.30
C LEU A 44 4.86 -11.90 -2.74
N PRO A 45 5.13 -11.94 -4.06
CA PRO A 45 6.48 -11.75 -4.58
C PRO A 45 7.14 -10.48 -4.04
N LEU A 46 8.46 -10.52 -3.83
CA LEU A 46 9.22 -9.39 -3.26
C LEU A 46 9.08 -8.11 -4.10
N ASP A 47 9.00 -8.23 -5.42
CA ASP A 47 8.83 -7.09 -6.32
C ASP A 47 7.49 -6.38 -6.06
N ALA A 48 6.40 -7.15 -5.94
CA ALA A 48 5.08 -6.61 -5.62
C ALA A 48 5.03 -5.95 -4.24
N GLN A 49 5.73 -6.51 -3.25
CA GLN A 49 5.85 -5.88 -1.93
C GLN A 49 6.63 -4.56 -2.00
N THR A 50 7.70 -4.53 -2.80
CA THR A 50 8.55 -3.35 -2.98
C THR A 50 7.79 -2.21 -3.64
N ASP A 51 7.00 -2.50 -4.67
CA ASP A 51 6.14 -1.52 -5.35
C ASP A 51 5.12 -0.91 -4.39
N CYS A 52 4.44 -1.73 -3.60
CA CYS A 52 3.47 -1.25 -2.61
C CYS A 52 4.14 -0.42 -1.50
N ARG A 53 5.37 -0.78 -1.09
CA ARG A 53 6.15 0.02 -0.13
C ARG A 53 6.56 1.38 -0.68
N ALA A 54 6.88 1.48 -1.97
CA ALA A 54 7.15 2.76 -2.62
C ALA A 54 5.90 3.65 -2.60
N LEU A 55 4.74 3.10 -2.99
CA LEU A 55 3.46 3.83 -2.92
C LEU A 55 3.10 4.25 -1.49
N TYR A 56 3.35 3.40 -0.50
CA TYR A 56 3.10 3.74 0.89
C TYR A 56 3.97 4.92 1.34
N ARG A 57 5.26 4.96 0.97
CA ARG A 57 6.13 6.10 1.28
C ARG A 57 5.61 7.38 0.64
N ASP A 58 5.23 7.34 -0.64
CA ASP A 58 4.67 8.52 -1.32
C ASP A 58 3.39 9.02 -0.67
N ALA A 59 2.49 8.09 -0.31
CA ALA A 59 1.26 8.41 0.40
C ALA A 59 1.53 8.95 1.80
N PHE A 60 2.50 8.38 2.52
CA PHE A 60 2.92 8.84 3.83
C PHE A 60 3.45 10.28 3.78
N VAL A 61 4.32 10.62 2.82
CA VAL A 61 4.79 12.00 2.59
C VAL A 61 3.61 12.94 2.36
N ALA A 62 2.69 12.55 1.47
CA ALA A 62 1.55 13.39 1.12
C ALA A 62 0.59 13.63 2.30
N CYS A 63 0.40 12.64 3.17
CA CYS A 63 -0.49 12.73 4.32
C CYS A 63 0.17 13.39 5.55
N SER A 64 1.47 13.17 5.77
CA SER A 64 2.18 13.62 6.98
C SER A 64 2.97 14.92 6.80
N GLY A 65 3.28 15.29 5.55
CA GLY A 65 4.22 16.38 5.26
C GLY A 65 5.67 16.06 5.62
N ALA A 66 5.96 14.83 6.06
CA ALA A 66 7.31 14.39 6.38
C ALA A 66 8.15 14.30 5.09
N LEU A 67 9.39 14.76 5.15
CA LEU A 67 10.37 14.52 4.09
C LEU A 67 10.91 13.09 4.29
N VAL A 68 10.65 12.21 3.32
CA VAL A 68 11.26 10.87 3.31
C VAL A 68 12.72 11.04 2.86
N PRO A 69 13.71 10.53 3.63
CA PRO A 69 15.12 10.58 3.28
C PRO A 69 15.48 9.67 2.10
#